data_AF-A0AAD8QXG4-F1
#
_entry.id   AF-A0AAD8QXG4-F1
#
_cell.length_a   1.000
_cell.length_b   1.000
_cell.length_c   1.000
_cell.angle_alpha   90.00
_cell.angle_beta   90.00
_cell.angle_gamma   90.00
#
_symmetry.space_group_name_H-M   'P 1'
#
loop_
_entity.id
_entity.type
_entity.pdbx_description
1 polymer ?
#
loop_
_entity_poly.entity_id
_entity_poly.type
_entity_poly.pdbx_seq_one_letter_code
_entity_poly.pdbx_strand_id
1 'polypeptide(L)'
;MREDDIERLVRLRRFSGGDHAAPGGEVEPGPQPGERVVFGAHLDRGLGLPVSAFFRRFLDNFGLQPHHLPANACILLSCYVAFMEAYAGLWPDIDFWSRLFYLKAQTTDGRLRRRLDLHSACGRINWSYNARTADPDAEVNQLWDLGAAVANGLTAEDLLCTIAERRVLPLQMRTHKIGHMSGRFDPNRTAKARSPRPRSPTG
;
A
#
# COMPACT_ATOMS: atom_id res chain seq x y z
N MET A 1 -3.73 5.46 21.15
CA MET A 1 -4.60 6.21 20.22
C MET A 1 -5.82 6.63 21.02
N ARG A 2 -6.11 7.92 21.08
CA ARG A 2 -7.24 8.46 21.85
C ARG A 2 -8.52 8.46 21.01
N GLU A 3 -9.66 8.62 21.65
CA GLU A 3 -10.97 8.67 21.00
C GLU A 3 -11.05 9.80 19.95
N ASP A 4 -10.49 10.98 20.26
CA ASP A 4 -10.35 12.10 19.33
C ASP A 4 -9.57 11.75 18.06
N ASP A 5 -8.56 10.87 18.18
CA ASP A 5 -7.76 10.44 17.02
C ASP A 5 -8.60 9.56 16.09
N ILE A 6 -9.49 8.74 16.66
CA ILE A 6 -10.39 7.85 15.93
C ILE A 6 -11.45 8.68 15.20
N GLU A 7 -12.07 9.65 15.87
CA GLU A 7 -13.02 10.56 15.23
C GLU A 7 -12.38 11.30 14.06
N ARG A 8 -11.15 11.79 14.22
CA ARG A 8 -10.40 12.42 13.12
C ARG A 8 -10.20 11.45 11.95
N LEU A 9 -9.80 10.21 12.21
CA LEU A 9 -9.58 9.21 11.18
C LEU A 9 -10.87 8.80 10.45
N VAL A 10 -12.00 8.75 11.16
CA VAL A 10 -13.34 8.54 10.58
C VAL A 10 -13.71 9.71 9.67
N ARG A 11 -13.54 10.96 10.12
CA ARG A 11 -13.77 12.16 9.29
C ARG A 11 -12.92 12.16 8.02
N LEU A 12 -11.68 11.68 8.12
CA LEU A 12 -10.76 11.55 6.99
C LEU A 12 -11.05 10.33 6.09
N ARG A 13 -12.09 9.54 6.39
CA ARG A 13 -12.43 8.27 5.71
C ARG A 13 -11.29 7.26 5.69
N ARG A 14 -10.34 7.39 6.61
CA ARG A 14 -9.23 6.45 6.80
C ARG A 14 -9.62 5.31 7.72
N PHE A 15 -10.76 5.44 8.37
CA PHE A 15 -11.33 4.45 9.25
C PHE A 15 -12.83 4.44 9.00
N SER A 16 -13.40 3.30 8.62
CA SER A 16 -14.85 3.21 8.34
C SER A 16 -15.70 2.92 9.58
N GLY A 17 -15.09 2.86 10.78
CA GLY A 17 -15.73 2.24 11.94
C GLY A 17 -15.73 0.72 11.83
N GLY A 18 -15.57 0.03 12.96
CA GLY A 18 -15.46 -1.42 13.07
C GLY A 18 -14.95 -1.81 14.46
N ASP A 19 -14.82 -3.11 14.74
CA ASP A 19 -14.26 -3.60 16.01
C ASP A 19 -12.80 -3.16 16.14
N HIS A 20 -12.54 -2.24 17.06
CA HIS A 20 -11.20 -1.75 17.36
C HIS A 20 -11.03 -1.71 18.87
N ALA A 21 -9.89 -2.21 19.34
CA ALA A 21 -9.48 -2.09 20.72
C ALA A 21 -8.35 -1.07 20.79
N ALA A 22 -8.51 -0.06 21.65
CA ALA A 22 -7.37 0.76 22.06
C ALA A 22 -6.40 -0.12 22.87
N PRO A 23 -5.08 0.10 22.79
CA PRO A 23 -4.13 -0.67 23.58
C PRO A 23 -4.43 -0.50 25.08
N GLY A 24 -4.68 -1.61 25.77
CA GLY A 24 -5.05 -1.66 27.20
C GLY A 24 -3.89 -1.42 28.17
N GLY A 25 -2.93 -0.57 27.81
CA GLY A 25 -1.71 -0.32 28.60
C GLY A 25 -0.57 -1.33 28.39
N GLU A 26 -0.71 -2.26 27.46
CA GLU A 26 0.33 -3.22 27.09
C GLU A 26 1.54 -2.50 26.43
N VAL A 27 2.76 -2.84 26.86
CA VAL A 27 4.01 -2.30 26.29
C VAL A 27 4.33 -2.94 24.94
N GLU A 28 3.98 -4.22 24.78
CA GLU A 28 4.12 -4.98 23.54
C GLU A 28 2.76 -5.57 23.18
N PRO A 29 2.26 -5.35 21.94
CA PRO A 29 0.92 -5.76 21.58
C PRO A 29 0.85 -7.30 21.47
N GLY A 30 -0.10 -7.92 22.17
CA GLY A 30 -0.38 -9.36 22.07
C GLY A 30 -1.62 -9.67 21.22
N PRO A 31 -1.57 -9.58 19.88
CA PRO A 31 -2.76 -9.76 19.04
C PRO A 31 -3.31 -11.19 19.13
N GLN A 32 -4.62 -11.32 19.27
CA GLN A 32 -5.29 -12.61 19.17
C GLN A 32 -5.33 -13.13 17.72
N PRO A 33 -5.57 -14.43 17.49
CA PRO A 33 -5.74 -14.97 16.14
C PRO A 33 -6.84 -14.22 15.37
N GLY A 34 -6.45 -13.56 14.27
CA GLY A 34 -7.35 -12.73 13.45
C GLY A 34 -7.25 -11.22 13.69
N GLU A 35 -6.60 -10.80 14.78
CA GLU A 35 -6.35 -9.39 15.07
C GLU A 35 -5.08 -8.88 14.37
N ARG A 36 -5.13 -7.61 13.98
CA ARG A 36 -4.02 -6.93 13.32
C ARG A 36 -3.67 -5.66 14.08
N VAL A 37 -2.39 -5.49 14.36
CA VAL A 37 -1.88 -4.31 15.04
C VAL A 37 -1.46 -3.28 14.01
N VAL A 38 -2.07 -2.09 14.09
CA VAL A 38 -1.78 -0.93 13.24
C VAL A 38 -1.39 0.24 14.13
N PHE A 39 -0.25 0.87 13.85
CA PHE A 39 0.11 2.11 14.53
C PHE A 39 -0.58 3.31 13.89
N GLY A 40 -1.01 4.27 14.72
CA GLY A 40 -1.61 5.52 14.23
C GLY A 40 -0.72 6.25 13.22
N ALA A 41 0.61 6.15 13.38
CA ALA A 41 1.59 6.70 12.45
C ALA A 41 1.46 6.17 11.01
N HIS A 42 1.01 4.93 10.81
CA HIS A 42 0.72 4.36 9.49
C HIS A 42 -0.58 4.90 8.92
N LEU A 43 -1.61 5.06 9.77
CA LEU A 43 -2.89 5.65 9.38
C LEU A 43 -2.71 7.11 8.96
N ASP A 44 -1.86 7.87 9.65
CA ASP A 44 -1.51 9.24 9.27
C ASP A 44 -0.77 9.32 7.93
N ARG A 45 0.05 8.31 7.64
CA ARG A 45 0.82 8.22 6.39
C ARG A 45 0.05 7.65 5.19
N GLY A 46 -1.25 7.39 5.33
CA GLY A 46 -2.11 7.01 4.20
C GLY A 46 -2.51 5.54 4.19
N LEU A 47 -2.28 4.79 5.25
CA LEU A 47 -2.97 3.50 5.43
C LEU A 47 -4.44 3.78 5.81
N GLY A 48 -5.37 3.11 5.14
CA GLY A 48 -6.80 3.21 5.44
C GLY A 48 -7.38 1.86 5.83
N LEU A 49 -8.37 1.88 6.73
CA LEU A 49 -9.10 0.72 7.24
C LEU A 49 -10.57 0.73 6.78
N PRO A 50 -11.17 -0.44 6.51
CA PRO A 50 -10.53 -1.76 6.44
C PRO A 50 -9.52 -1.83 5.29
N VAL A 51 -8.47 -2.64 5.46
CA VAL A 51 -7.48 -2.85 4.41
C VAL A 51 -8.05 -3.68 3.26
N SER A 52 -7.52 -3.45 2.05
CA SER A 52 -7.88 -4.21 0.85
C SER A 52 -7.60 -5.70 1.00
N ALA A 53 -8.35 -6.53 0.28
CA ALA A 53 -8.15 -7.98 0.25
C ALA A 53 -6.73 -8.34 -0.25
N PHE A 54 -6.22 -7.60 -1.24
CA PHE A 54 -4.84 -7.73 -1.69
C PHE A 54 -3.84 -7.49 -0.57
N PHE A 55 -3.94 -6.36 0.15
CA PHE A 55 -3.00 -6.04 1.23
C PHE A 55 -3.05 -7.06 2.37
N ARG A 56 -4.24 -7.59 2.70
CA ARG A 56 -4.37 -8.67 3.68
C ARG A 56 -3.64 -9.94 3.22
N ARG A 57 -3.91 -10.40 2.00
CA ARG A 57 -3.23 -11.57 1.41
C ARG A 57 -1.72 -11.36 1.30
N PHE A 58 -1.27 -10.14 1.00
CA PHE A 58 0.14 -9.78 0.95
C PHE A 58 0.80 -9.96 2.31
N LEU A 59 0.19 -9.41 3.37
CA LEU A 59 0.68 -9.58 4.74
C LEU A 59 0.72 -11.07 5.14
N ASP A 60 -0.33 -11.84 4.82
CA ASP A 60 -0.37 -13.28 5.09
C ASP A 60 0.72 -14.07 4.36
N ASN A 61 0.95 -13.75 3.08
CA ASN A 61 1.96 -14.42 2.26
C ASN A 61 3.37 -14.26 2.83
N PHE A 62 3.69 -13.07 3.34
CA PHE A 62 5.02 -12.75 3.89
C PHE A 62 5.11 -12.96 5.42
N GLY A 63 4.01 -13.32 6.10
CA GLY A 63 3.97 -13.49 7.56
C GLY A 63 4.10 -12.16 8.33
N LEU A 64 3.54 -11.07 7.79
CA LEU A 64 3.72 -9.72 8.28
C LEU A 64 2.50 -9.20 9.04
N GLN A 65 2.75 -8.29 9.98
CA GLN A 65 1.74 -7.40 10.55
C GLN A 65 1.90 -6.01 9.89
N PRO A 66 0.83 -5.19 9.81
CA PRO A 66 0.91 -3.85 9.23
C PRO A 66 2.02 -2.98 9.84
N HIS A 67 2.23 -3.08 11.15
CA HIS A 67 3.26 -2.29 11.85
C HIS A 67 4.71 -2.75 11.55
N HIS A 68 4.92 -3.96 11.01
CA HIS A 68 6.25 -4.40 10.57
C HIS A 68 6.70 -3.66 9.30
N LEU A 69 5.77 -3.09 8.52
CA LEU A 69 6.09 -2.44 7.26
C LEU A 69 6.67 -1.04 7.49
N PRO A 70 7.86 -0.72 6.95
CA PRO A 70 8.35 0.65 6.94
C PRO A 70 7.52 1.51 5.97
N ALA A 71 7.53 2.83 6.17
CA ALA A 71 6.79 3.77 5.32
C ALA A 71 7.12 3.63 3.82
N ASN A 72 8.39 3.36 3.48
CA ASN A 72 8.82 3.15 2.09
C ASN A 72 8.12 1.94 1.45
N ALA A 73 7.97 0.84 2.19
CA ALA A 73 7.28 -0.35 1.68
C ALA A 73 5.79 -0.08 1.43
N CYS A 74 5.13 0.69 2.33
CA CYS A 74 3.75 1.09 2.13
C CYS A 74 3.56 1.94 0.88
N ILE A 75 4.48 2.88 0.61
CA ILE A 75 4.45 3.73 -0.60
C ILE A 75 4.66 2.88 -1.85
N LEU A 76 5.69 2.05 -1.87
CA LEU A 76 6.00 1.19 -3.02
C LEU A 76 4.83 0.26 -3.37
N LEU A 77 4.22 -0.36 -2.36
CA LEU A 77 3.06 -1.21 -2.55
C LEU A 77 1.82 -0.42 -3.01
N SER A 78 1.67 0.83 -2.53
CA SER A 78 0.60 1.71 -3.00
C SER A 78 0.76 2.09 -4.46
N CYS A 79 1.98 2.41 -4.89
CA CYS A 79 2.30 2.68 -6.30
C CYS A 79 2.07 1.45 -7.17
N TYR A 80 2.43 0.26 -6.70
CA TYR A 80 2.16 -0.99 -7.41
C TYR A 80 0.66 -1.22 -7.61
N VAL A 81 -0.15 -1.08 -6.57
CA VAL A 81 -1.61 -1.22 -6.68
C VAL A 81 -2.20 -0.18 -7.62
N ALA A 82 -1.74 1.07 -7.53
CA ALA A 82 -2.17 2.13 -8.44
C ALA A 82 -1.81 1.84 -9.89
N PHE A 83 -0.59 1.37 -10.16
CA PHE A 83 -0.17 0.95 -11.49
C PHE A 83 -1.06 -0.17 -12.04
N MET A 84 -1.25 -1.24 -11.26
CA MET A 84 -2.07 -2.39 -11.69
C MET A 84 -3.52 -1.98 -11.95
N GLU A 85 -4.16 -1.26 -11.02
CA GLU A 85 -5.59 -0.98 -11.11
C GLU A 85 -5.94 0.21 -12.01
N ALA A 86 -5.08 1.24 -12.08
CA ALA A 86 -5.37 2.46 -12.82
C ALA A 86 -4.78 2.45 -14.23
N TYR A 87 -3.61 1.86 -14.40
CA TYR A 87 -2.91 1.85 -15.68
C TYR A 87 -3.10 0.52 -16.42
N ALA A 88 -2.66 -0.59 -15.83
CA ALA A 88 -2.79 -1.91 -16.46
C ALA A 88 -4.26 -2.40 -16.50
N GLY A 89 -5.13 -1.82 -15.67
CA GLY A 89 -6.53 -2.24 -15.56
C GLY A 89 -6.70 -3.65 -14.98
N LEU A 90 -5.68 -4.20 -14.33
CA LEU A 90 -5.65 -5.53 -13.72
C LEU A 90 -5.84 -5.44 -12.20
N TRP A 91 -6.12 -6.58 -11.56
CA TRP A 91 -6.06 -6.65 -10.10
C TRP A 91 -4.60 -6.87 -9.67
N PRO A 92 -4.15 -6.25 -8.56
CA PRO A 92 -2.79 -6.44 -8.08
C PRO A 92 -2.61 -7.89 -7.61
N ASP A 93 -1.50 -8.48 -8.03
CA ASP A 93 -1.16 -9.87 -7.74
C ASP A 93 0.17 -9.99 -6.96
N ILE A 94 0.25 -10.98 -6.08
CA ILE A 94 1.42 -11.18 -5.20
C ILE A 94 2.56 -11.90 -5.93
N ASP A 95 2.25 -12.78 -6.87
CA ASP A 95 3.27 -13.49 -7.63
C ASP A 95 3.97 -12.51 -8.57
N PHE A 96 3.20 -11.63 -9.23
CA PHE A 96 3.79 -10.56 -10.05
C PHE A 96 4.64 -9.60 -9.22
N TRP A 97 4.18 -9.19 -8.02
CA TRP A 97 5.01 -8.42 -7.10
C TRP A 97 6.32 -9.13 -6.75
N SER A 98 6.27 -10.43 -6.45
CA SER A 98 7.42 -11.22 -6.01
C SER A 98 8.45 -11.47 -7.12
N ARG A 99 8.05 -11.32 -8.39
CA ARG A 99 8.97 -11.33 -9.54
C ARG A 99 9.77 -10.03 -9.61
N LEU A 100 9.10 -8.88 -9.45
CA LEU A 100 9.70 -7.54 -9.52
C LEU A 100 10.51 -7.16 -8.28
N PHE A 101 10.06 -7.59 -7.09
CA PHE A 101 10.64 -7.20 -5.82
C PHE A 101 10.93 -8.42 -4.95
N TYR A 102 12.09 -8.42 -4.33
CA TYR A 102 12.41 -9.40 -3.30
C TYR A 102 12.42 -8.74 -1.92
N LEU A 103 11.95 -9.50 -0.93
CA LEU A 103 11.99 -9.10 0.47
C LEU A 103 13.40 -9.29 1.02
N LYS A 104 13.99 -8.21 1.50
CA LYS A 104 15.26 -8.17 2.23
C LYS A 104 14.96 -8.00 3.71
N ALA A 105 15.05 -9.09 4.46
CA ALA A 105 15.02 -9.03 5.91
C ALA A 105 16.45 -8.98 6.43
N GLN A 106 16.80 -7.97 7.21
CA GLN A 106 18.06 -8.02 7.97
C GLN A 106 17.81 -8.88 9.21
N THR A 107 17.88 -10.19 9.00
CA THR A 107 18.03 -11.13 10.10
C THR A 107 19.43 -10.95 10.68
N THR A 108 19.61 -11.10 12.00
CA THR A 108 20.93 -11.15 12.65
C THR A 108 21.82 -12.27 12.10
N ASP A 109 21.23 -13.21 11.36
CA ASP A 109 21.87 -14.38 10.74
C ASP A 109 22.14 -14.21 9.23
N GLY A 110 21.87 -13.04 8.63
CA GLY A 110 22.21 -12.72 7.24
C GLY A 110 21.49 -13.52 6.14
N ARG A 111 20.58 -14.44 6.50
CA ARG A 111 19.83 -15.27 5.56
C ARG A 111 18.60 -14.55 5.01
N LEU A 112 18.52 -14.48 3.68
CA LEU A 112 17.31 -14.08 2.94
C LEU A 112 16.25 -15.18 3.11
N ARG A 113 15.12 -14.86 3.74
CA ARG A 113 13.98 -15.79 3.87
C ARG A 113 12.81 -15.31 3.02
N ARG A 114 12.18 -16.23 2.27
CA ARG A 114 10.95 -15.98 1.50
C ARG A 114 9.73 -15.72 2.38
N ARG A 115 9.70 -16.34 3.57
CA ARG A 115 8.71 -16.13 4.61
C ARG A 115 9.44 -15.85 5.92
N LEU A 116 9.02 -14.80 6.63
CA LEU A 116 9.64 -14.45 7.90
C LEU A 116 8.82 -15.08 9.03
N ASP A 117 9.47 -15.90 9.84
CA ASP A 117 8.91 -16.36 11.12
C ASP A 117 9.08 -15.20 12.13
N LEU A 118 8.25 -14.17 11.99
CA LEU A 118 8.31 -12.96 12.80
C LEU A 118 7.60 -13.18 14.14
N HIS A 119 8.36 -13.64 15.14
CA HIS A 119 8.01 -13.36 16.53
C HIS A 119 8.71 -12.10 17.08
N SER A 120 9.74 -11.55 16.42
CA SER A 120 10.46 -10.36 16.95
C SER A 120 11.14 -9.43 15.93
N ALA A 121 10.91 -9.54 14.62
CA ALA A 121 11.56 -8.66 13.64
C ALA A 121 10.77 -7.35 13.40
N CYS A 122 10.51 -6.61 14.48
CA CYS A 122 10.10 -5.21 14.36
C CYS A 122 11.28 -4.39 13.79
N GLY A 123 11.13 -3.86 12.58
CA GLY A 123 11.94 -2.73 12.12
C GLY A 123 13.11 -2.99 11.16
N ARG A 124 13.31 -4.18 10.58
CA ARG A 124 14.40 -4.41 9.60
C ARG A 124 14.00 -5.18 8.33
N ILE A 125 12.84 -4.87 7.78
CA ILE A 125 12.41 -5.40 6.47
C ILE A 125 12.40 -4.29 5.42
N ASN A 126 12.94 -4.57 4.23
CA ASN A 126 12.87 -3.68 3.07
C ASN A 126 12.64 -4.50 1.81
N TRP A 127 11.97 -3.93 0.81
CA TRP A 127 11.91 -4.53 -0.52
C TRP A 127 12.96 -3.88 -1.42
N SER A 128 13.52 -4.67 -2.31
CA SER A 128 14.48 -4.20 -3.30
C SER A 128 14.10 -4.76 -4.66
N TYR A 129 14.34 -3.96 -5.70
CA TYR A 129 14.08 -4.37 -7.08
C TYR A 129 14.94 -5.58 -7.44
N ASN A 130 14.32 -6.58 -8.03
CA ASN A 130 14.97 -7.80 -8.47
C ASN A 130 15.52 -7.62 -9.88
N ALA A 131 16.82 -7.32 -10.01
CA ALA A 131 17.47 -7.23 -11.31
C ALA A 131 17.79 -8.60 -11.95
N ARG A 132 17.64 -9.72 -11.22
CA ARG A 132 18.00 -11.08 -11.70
C ARG A 132 17.00 -11.69 -12.67
N THR A 133 15.87 -11.02 -12.94
CA THR A 133 14.96 -11.47 -13.99
C THR A 133 15.35 -10.99 -15.38
N ALA A 134 16.55 -10.42 -15.55
CA ALA A 134 17.18 -10.10 -16.83
C ALA A 134 17.58 -11.36 -17.65
N ASP A 135 16.70 -12.37 -17.75
CA ASP A 135 16.64 -13.23 -18.91
C ASP A 135 15.91 -12.43 -20.01
N PRO A 136 16.61 -12.01 -21.08
CA PRO A 136 16.04 -11.17 -22.11
C PRO A 136 14.83 -11.79 -22.81
N ASP A 137 14.67 -13.11 -22.78
CA ASP A 137 13.68 -13.84 -23.58
C ASP A 137 12.52 -14.41 -22.74
N ALA A 138 12.70 -14.63 -21.45
CA ALA A 138 11.63 -15.17 -20.58
C ALA A 138 10.65 -14.11 -20.04
N GLU A 139 10.97 -12.80 -20.13
CA GLU A 139 10.15 -11.70 -19.59
C GLU A 139 9.47 -10.79 -20.64
N VAL A 140 9.59 -11.11 -21.93
CA VAL A 140 9.21 -10.21 -23.04
C VAL A 140 7.71 -9.91 -23.11
N ASN A 141 6.82 -10.73 -22.54
CA ASN A 141 5.37 -10.52 -22.66
C ASN A 141 4.69 -9.90 -21.42
N GLN A 142 5.37 -9.79 -20.27
CA GLN A 142 4.75 -9.35 -19.01
C GLN A 142 5.39 -8.09 -18.43
N LEU A 143 6.67 -7.85 -18.72
CA LEU A 143 7.27 -6.52 -18.61
C LEU A 143 6.94 -5.64 -19.81
N TRP A 144 6.38 -6.17 -20.90
CA TRP A 144 5.93 -5.35 -22.03
C TRP A 144 4.94 -4.30 -21.59
N ASP A 145 4.00 -4.59 -20.68
CA ASP A 145 3.04 -3.58 -20.23
C ASP A 145 3.71 -2.49 -19.39
N LEU A 146 4.70 -2.81 -18.56
CA LEU A 146 5.44 -1.81 -17.76
C LEU A 146 6.42 -1.01 -18.64
N GLY A 147 7.17 -1.69 -19.50
CA GLY A 147 8.12 -1.12 -20.43
C GLY A 147 7.45 -0.29 -21.51
N ALA A 148 6.34 -0.77 -22.07
CA ALA A 148 5.46 0.00 -22.95
C ALA A 148 4.79 1.13 -22.20
N ALA A 149 4.37 0.96 -20.94
CA ALA A 149 3.84 2.07 -20.15
C ALA A 149 4.84 3.22 -20.03
N VAL A 150 6.06 2.89 -19.61
CA VAL A 150 7.16 3.83 -19.46
C VAL A 150 7.58 4.40 -20.82
N ALA A 151 7.64 3.58 -21.88
CA ALA A 151 7.94 4.04 -23.23
C ALA A 151 6.84 4.95 -23.80
N ASN A 152 5.58 4.75 -23.38
CA ASN A 152 4.44 5.63 -23.68
C ASN A 152 4.37 6.84 -22.73
N GLY A 153 5.41 7.07 -21.92
CA GLY A 153 5.56 8.27 -21.10
C GLY A 153 5.02 8.18 -19.68
N LEU A 154 4.61 6.99 -19.20
CA LEU A 154 4.19 6.83 -17.80
C LEU A 154 5.39 7.03 -16.86
N THR A 155 5.29 8.03 -16.00
CA THR A 155 6.28 8.33 -14.96
C THR A 155 5.78 7.90 -13.58
N ALA A 156 6.72 7.80 -12.63
CA ALA A 156 6.35 7.63 -11.22
C ALA A 156 5.52 8.81 -10.69
N GLU A 157 5.75 10.00 -11.23
CA GLU A 157 4.96 11.20 -10.93
C GLU A 157 3.50 11.03 -11.34
N ASP A 158 3.22 10.45 -12.52
CA ASP A 158 1.84 10.20 -12.96
C ASP A 158 1.06 9.27 -12.03
N LEU A 159 1.74 8.28 -11.46
CA LEU A 159 1.15 7.39 -10.45
C LEU A 159 0.86 8.14 -9.15
N LEU A 160 1.78 9.00 -8.70
CA LEU A 160 1.59 9.82 -7.50
C LEU A 160 0.47 10.86 -7.71
N CYS A 161 0.47 11.54 -8.84
CA CYS A 161 -0.58 12.47 -9.26
C CYS A 161 -1.93 11.74 -9.34
N THR A 162 -1.97 10.54 -9.93
CA THR A 162 -3.18 9.70 -9.96
C THR A 162 -3.71 9.42 -8.56
N ILE A 163 -2.87 9.03 -7.61
CA ILE A 163 -3.27 8.76 -6.22
C ILE A 163 -3.78 10.04 -5.55
N ALA A 164 -3.08 11.16 -5.74
CA ALA A 164 -3.40 12.46 -5.13
C ALA A 164 -4.69 13.08 -5.70
N GLU A 165 -4.89 13.03 -7.02
CA GLU A 165 -6.06 13.57 -7.71
C GLU A 165 -7.31 12.75 -7.46
N ARG A 166 -7.19 11.41 -7.53
CA ARG A 166 -8.27 10.48 -7.19
C ARG A 166 -8.50 10.40 -5.69
N ARG A 167 -7.59 10.95 -4.87
CA ARG A 167 -7.65 10.99 -3.40
C ARG A 167 -7.98 9.63 -2.82
N VAL A 168 -7.24 8.64 -3.27
CA VAL A 168 -7.47 7.23 -2.94
C VAL A 168 -6.35 6.75 -2.03
N LEU A 169 -6.65 5.80 -1.14
CA LEU A 169 -5.64 5.05 -0.41
C LEU A 169 -5.54 3.68 -1.06
N PRO A 170 -4.51 3.39 -1.89
CA PRO A 170 -4.45 2.17 -2.69
C PRO A 170 -4.49 0.88 -1.87
N LEU A 171 -4.06 0.91 -0.61
CA LEU A 171 -4.09 -0.25 0.28
C LEU A 171 -5.39 -0.38 1.08
N GLN A 172 -6.25 0.64 1.09
CA GLN A 172 -7.58 0.58 1.72
C GLN A 172 -8.54 -0.22 0.84
N MET A 173 -9.50 -0.90 1.45
CA MET A 173 -10.56 -1.59 0.75
C MET A 173 -11.40 -0.61 -0.08
N ARG A 174 -11.77 -1.05 -1.29
CA ARG A 174 -12.55 -0.28 -2.25
C ARG A 174 -13.60 -1.16 -2.91
N THR A 175 -14.66 -0.52 -3.40
CA THR A 175 -15.73 -1.19 -4.14
C THR A 175 -15.38 -1.49 -5.60
N HIS A 176 -14.39 -0.79 -6.17
CA HIS A 176 -13.95 -0.97 -7.56
C HIS A 176 -12.49 -0.49 -7.74
N LYS A 177 -11.89 -0.80 -8.90
CA LYS A 177 -10.50 -0.45 -9.27
C LYS A 177 -10.29 1.06 -9.35
N ILE A 178 -9.08 1.53 -9.04
CA ILE A 178 -8.71 2.95 -9.17
C ILE A 178 -8.98 3.52 -10.57
N GLY A 179 -8.76 2.72 -11.63
CA GLY A 179 -9.06 3.13 -13.01
C GLY A 179 -10.53 3.41 -13.30
N HIS A 180 -11.45 2.81 -12.54
CA HIS A 180 -12.90 2.99 -12.70
C HIS A 180 -13.46 4.12 -11.82
N MET A 181 -12.64 4.71 -10.95
CA MET A 181 -13.09 5.81 -10.10
C MET A 181 -13.52 6.98 -10.96
N SER A 182 -14.74 7.47 -10.73
CA SER A 182 -15.29 8.56 -11.54
C SER A 182 -15.94 9.65 -10.69
N GLY A 183 -15.63 10.89 -11.08
CA GLY A 183 -16.22 12.07 -10.46
C GLY A 183 -15.83 12.29 -8.99
N ARG A 184 -16.43 13.33 -8.42
CA ARG A 184 -16.14 13.82 -7.06
C ARG A 184 -16.79 12.99 -5.96
N PHE A 185 -17.92 12.36 -6.28
CA PHE A 185 -18.78 11.68 -5.32
C PHE A 185 -18.53 10.17 -5.25
N ASP A 186 -17.47 9.71 -5.90
CA ASP A 186 -17.02 8.32 -5.83
C ASP A 186 -16.95 7.84 -4.37
N PRO A 187 -17.51 6.66 -4.06
CA PRO A 187 -17.52 6.13 -2.69
C PRO A 187 -16.12 5.89 -2.13
N ASN A 188 -15.13 5.60 -2.98
CA ASN A 188 -13.76 5.27 -2.59
C ASN A 188 -12.85 6.50 -2.43
N ARG A 189 -13.36 7.72 -2.68
CA ARG A 189 -12.63 8.98 -2.43
C ARG A 189 -12.54 9.28 -0.93
N THR A 190 -11.32 9.52 -0.45
CA THR A 190 -11.05 9.93 0.94
C THR A 190 -11.55 11.33 1.27
N ALA A 191 -11.64 12.23 0.28
CA ALA A 191 -12.19 13.56 0.48
C ALA A 191 -13.01 14.05 -0.71
N LYS A 192 -14.18 14.60 -0.38
CA LYS A 192 -15.11 15.25 -1.32
C LYS A 192 -14.77 16.72 -1.57
N ALA A 193 -13.77 17.32 -0.94
CA ALA A 193 -13.44 18.73 -1.20
C ALA A 193 -12.95 18.93 -2.65
N ARG A 194 -13.09 20.12 -3.25
CA ARG A 194 -12.38 20.42 -4.50
C ARG A 194 -10.87 20.41 -4.22
N SER A 195 -10.05 20.02 -5.20
CA SER A 195 -8.62 20.33 -5.13
C SER A 195 -8.48 21.85 -5.13
N PRO A 196 -7.65 22.44 -4.26
CA PRO A 196 -7.25 23.82 -4.46
C PRO A 196 -6.56 23.85 -5.84
N ARG A 197 -7.07 24.65 -6.77
CA ARG A 197 -6.38 24.87 -8.05
C ARG A 197 -4.96 25.35 -7.72
N PRO A 198 -3.92 24.90 -8.42
CA PRO A 198 -2.65 25.60 -8.35
C PRO A 198 -2.93 27.07 -8.65
N ARG A 199 -2.49 27.97 -7.76
CA ARG A 199 -2.56 29.41 -8.05
C ARG A 199 -1.81 29.59 -9.36
N SER A 200 -2.47 30.14 -10.36
CA SER A 200 -1.81 30.53 -11.61
C SER A 200 -0.59 31.38 -11.23
N PRO A 201 0.61 31.11 -11.79
CA PRO A 201 1.70 32.04 -11.65
C PRO A 201 1.19 33.37 -12.20
N THR A 202 1.19 34.39 -11.34
CA THR A 202 0.88 35.76 -11.73
C THR A 202 1.89 36.12 -12.82
N GLY A 203 1.37 36.53 -13.97
CA GLY A 203 2.16 36.87 -15.16
C GLY A 203 2.98 38.13 -14.99
#